data_AF-A0AAU7R2E7-F1
#
_entry.id   AF-A0AAU7R2E7-F1
#
_cell.length_a   1.000
_cell.length_b   1.000
_cell.length_c   1.000
_cell.angle_alpha   90.00
_cell.angle_beta   90.00
_cell.angle_gamma   90.00
#
_symmetry.space_group_name_H-M   'P 1'
#
loop_
_entity.id
_entity.type
_entity.pdbx_description
1 polymer ?
#
loop_
_entity_poly.entity_id
_entity_poly.type
_entity_poly.pdbx_seq_one_letter_code
_entity_poly.pdbx_strand_id
1 'polypeptide(L)'
;MPDAGPTAVLPRRPLTVGELLDAAVLLLRDQARVLVPLALLLALAEQAVLHPLRMLAGTEPPYWWPAEFGDSLPAYWLLLAAGAGTEAAIIALLGAPAARGAGAALLGRRPAPSELLRGARPGATLPAAVLVGMTVAAAGLTGPGWFPAYALLGLVVPVLVLDGVPAHLAPWRAVRLAGRVGARAAAIRLLGYLGWWLIRLGIGLGLYQGLNMLGLFDVSAWALPVTIAAFTAVNALAYPALACLDAVLHLETRIRTEGLDIRLSRAPAGVPEPVLLAAHR
;
A
#
# COMPACT_ATOMS: atom_id res chain seq x y z
N MET A 1 -8.96 36.94 -13.50
CA MET A 1 -8.44 35.68 -12.95
C MET A 1 -8.82 34.55 -13.90
N PRO A 2 -7.83 33.97 -14.58
CA PRO A 2 -7.79 32.52 -14.68
C PRO A 2 -6.39 32.00 -14.32
N ASP A 3 -6.24 30.69 -14.15
CA ASP A 3 -4.97 29.92 -14.00
C ASP A 3 -4.87 29.07 -12.73
N ALA A 4 -6.00 28.55 -12.23
CA ALA A 4 -5.95 27.22 -11.63
C ALA A 4 -5.79 26.22 -12.80
N GLY A 5 -4.55 26.02 -13.25
CA GLY A 5 -4.21 24.90 -14.15
C GLY A 5 -4.70 23.57 -13.54
N PRO A 6 -4.85 22.51 -14.35
CA PRO A 6 -5.31 21.21 -13.86
C PRO A 6 -4.49 20.83 -12.62
N THR A 7 -5.18 20.52 -11.50
CA THR A 7 -4.54 20.18 -10.23
C THR A 7 -3.52 19.07 -10.47
N ALA A 8 -2.25 19.46 -10.47
CA ALA A 8 -1.16 18.52 -10.73
C ALA A 8 -1.13 17.53 -9.58
N VAL A 9 -1.38 16.25 -9.88
CA VAL A 9 -1.40 15.15 -8.90
C VAL A 9 -0.10 15.10 -8.09
N LEU A 10 1.03 15.53 -8.67
CA LEU A 10 2.32 15.57 -7.99
C LEU A 10 3.15 16.78 -8.44
N PRO A 11 3.23 17.87 -7.64
CA PRO A 11 4.06 19.01 -7.96
C PRO A 11 5.55 18.68 -7.76
N ARG A 12 6.43 19.33 -8.54
CA ARG A 12 7.89 19.18 -8.44
C ARG A 12 8.47 19.99 -7.27
N ARG A 13 7.91 19.81 -6.07
CA ARG A 13 8.37 20.45 -4.85
C ARG A 13 8.16 19.52 -3.65
N PRO A 14 8.88 19.71 -2.54
CA PRO A 14 8.61 18.97 -1.31
C PRO A 14 7.19 19.24 -0.79
N LEU A 15 6.52 18.20 -0.32
CA LEU A 15 5.11 18.25 0.11
C LEU A 15 4.96 18.17 1.64
N THR A 16 3.90 18.78 2.15
CA THR A 16 3.41 18.57 3.52
C THR A 16 2.74 17.19 3.64
N VAL A 17 2.48 16.74 4.88
CA VAL A 17 1.83 15.44 5.11
C VAL A 17 0.42 15.39 4.49
N GLY A 18 -0.36 16.47 4.63
CA GLY A 18 -1.70 16.55 4.06
C GLY A 18 -1.68 16.51 2.53
N GLU A 19 -0.78 17.27 1.89
CA GLU A 19 -0.62 17.25 0.43
C GLU A 19 -0.15 15.88 -0.09
N LEU A 20 0.65 15.13 0.68
CA LEU A 20 1.06 13.76 0.31
C LEU A 20 -0.12 12.79 0.30
N LEU A 21 -0.98 12.88 1.32
CA LEU A 21 -2.19 12.06 1.41
C LEU A 21 -3.17 12.41 0.29
N ASP A 22 -3.37 13.70 0.01
CA ASP A 22 -4.24 14.15 -1.09
C ASP A 22 -3.70 13.68 -2.46
N ALA A 23 -2.40 13.85 -2.70
CA ALA A 23 -1.74 13.36 -3.90
C ALA A 23 -1.91 11.84 -4.09
N ALA A 24 -1.80 11.05 -3.01
CA ALA A 24 -2.02 9.61 -3.06
C ALA A 24 -3.47 9.25 -3.44
N VAL A 25 -4.46 9.97 -2.91
CA VAL A 25 -5.88 9.78 -3.23
C VAL A 25 -6.19 10.20 -4.66
N LEU A 26 -5.67 11.34 -5.13
CA LEU A 26 -5.79 11.79 -6.51
C LEU A 26 -5.16 10.79 -7.48
N LEU A 27 -3.99 10.25 -7.11
CA LEU A 27 -3.31 9.23 -7.89
C LEU A 27 -4.11 7.92 -7.98
N LEU A 28 -4.73 7.50 -6.86
CA LEU A 28 -5.64 6.37 -6.84
C LEU A 28 -6.85 6.63 -7.75
N ARG A 29 -7.45 7.81 -7.65
CA ARG A 29 -8.62 8.20 -8.47
C ARG A 29 -8.31 8.11 -9.97
N ASP A 30 -7.14 8.60 -10.38
CA ASP A 30 -6.71 8.57 -11.79
C ASP A 30 -6.45 7.15 -12.29
N GLN A 31 -6.10 6.21 -11.39
CA GLN A 31 -5.75 4.83 -11.72
C GLN A 31 -6.76 3.79 -11.23
N ALA A 32 -7.93 4.24 -10.75
CA ALA A 32 -8.90 3.38 -10.07
C ALA A 32 -9.34 2.19 -10.91
N ARG A 33 -9.43 2.37 -12.24
CA ARG A 33 -9.79 1.33 -13.22
C ARG A 33 -8.85 0.13 -13.23
N VAL A 34 -7.61 0.29 -12.77
CA VAL A 34 -6.61 -0.79 -12.67
C VAL A 34 -6.44 -1.21 -11.22
N LEU A 35 -6.20 -0.23 -10.33
CA LEU A 35 -5.82 -0.50 -8.96
C LEU A 35 -6.94 -1.11 -8.13
N VAL A 36 -8.19 -0.65 -8.27
CA VAL A 36 -9.32 -1.14 -7.45
C VAL A 36 -9.71 -2.56 -7.82
N PRO A 37 -9.89 -2.95 -9.11
CA PRO A 37 -10.17 -4.34 -9.45
C PRO A 37 -9.06 -5.31 -9.03
N LEU A 38 -7.79 -4.90 -9.20
CA LEU A 38 -6.66 -5.73 -8.78
C LEU A 38 -6.63 -5.90 -7.26
N ALA A 39 -6.84 -4.81 -6.51
CA ALA A 39 -6.93 -4.84 -5.06
C ALA A 39 -8.11 -5.67 -4.56
N LEU A 40 -9.25 -5.64 -5.24
CA LEU A 40 -10.41 -6.46 -4.92
C LEU A 40 -10.09 -7.95 -5.03
N LEU A 41 -9.46 -8.36 -6.14
CA LEU A 41 -9.05 -9.76 -6.34
C LEU A 41 -8.03 -10.19 -5.29
N LEU A 42 -7.05 -9.34 -4.98
CA LEU A 42 -6.03 -9.62 -3.96
C LEU A 42 -6.63 -9.67 -2.55
N ALA A 43 -7.57 -8.78 -2.22
CA ALA A 43 -8.26 -8.78 -0.94
C ALA A 43 -9.14 -10.04 -0.76
N LEU A 44 -9.81 -10.50 -1.83
CA LEU A 44 -10.54 -11.77 -1.81
C LEU A 44 -9.59 -12.96 -1.59
N ALA A 45 -8.46 -12.98 -2.30
CA ALA A 45 -7.44 -14.00 -2.13
C ALA A 45 -6.88 -14.00 -0.70
N GLU A 46 -6.64 -12.84 -0.11
CA GLU A 46 -6.26 -12.69 1.30
C GLU A 46 -7.31 -13.29 2.24
N GLN A 47 -8.60 -12.99 2.03
CA GLN A 47 -9.65 -13.58 2.87
C GLN A 47 -9.65 -15.10 2.81
N ALA A 48 -9.44 -15.67 1.62
CA ALA A 48 -9.34 -17.12 1.43
C ALA A 48 -8.09 -17.72 2.11
N VAL A 49 -6.92 -17.06 1.97
CA VAL A 49 -5.66 -17.52 2.55
C VAL A 49 -5.66 -17.43 4.08
N LEU A 50 -6.27 -16.38 4.65
CA LEU A 50 -6.32 -16.20 6.10
C LEU A 50 -7.43 -17.02 6.77
N HIS A 51 -8.42 -17.51 6.02
CA HIS A 51 -9.54 -18.25 6.60
C HIS A 51 -9.14 -19.51 7.39
N PRO A 52 -8.24 -20.40 6.89
CA PRO A 52 -7.76 -21.54 7.67
C PRO A 52 -7.09 -21.12 8.99
N LEU A 53 -6.31 -20.04 8.98
CA LEU A 53 -5.66 -19.51 10.18
C LEU A 53 -6.67 -18.94 11.18
N ARG A 54 -7.77 -18.35 10.70
CA ARG A 54 -8.87 -17.89 11.55
C ARG A 54 -9.56 -19.05 12.25
N MET A 55 -9.82 -20.14 11.53
CA MET A 55 -10.39 -21.36 12.10
C MET A 55 -9.46 -21.97 13.16
N LEU A 56 -8.15 -22.02 12.90
CA LEU A 56 -7.16 -22.50 13.87
C LEU A 56 -7.05 -21.61 15.11
N ALA A 57 -7.20 -20.29 14.94
CA ALA A 57 -7.18 -19.32 16.03
C ALA A 57 -8.54 -19.22 16.77
N GLY A 58 -9.56 -19.97 16.35
CA GLY A 58 -10.90 -19.90 16.94
C GLY A 58 -11.53 -18.51 16.85
N THR A 59 -11.23 -17.77 15.76
CA THR A 59 -11.80 -16.43 15.56
C THR A 59 -13.08 -16.49 14.76
N GLU A 60 -14.10 -15.79 15.24
CA GLU A 60 -15.43 -15.79 14.63
C GLU A 60 -15.78 -14.40 14.05
N PRO A 61 -16.51 -14.35 12.93
CA PRO A 61 -17.10 -13.10 12.47
C PRO A 61 -18.13 -12.60 13.50
N PRO A 62 -18.35 -11.28 13.60
CA PRO A 62 -17.78 -10.21 12.77
C PRO A 62 -16.43 -9.66 13.29
N TYR A 63 -16.03 -10.06 14.49
CA TYR A 63 -14.97 -9.35 15.22
C TYR A 63 -13.57 -9.87 14.95
N TRP A 64 -13.45 -11.13 14.54
CA TRP A 64 -12.17 -11.80 14.26
C TRP A 64 -11.17 -11.81 15.42
N TRP A 65 -11.63 -11.63 16.66
CA TRP A 65 -10.85 -11.89 17.87
C TRP A 65 -11.32 -13.21 18.52
N PRO A 66 -10.44 -13.93 19.23
CA PRO A 66 -10.83 -15.13 19.95
C PRO A 66 -11.70 -14.77 21.16
N ALA A 67 -12.61 -15.65 21.54
CA ALA A 67 -13.43 -15.48 22.75
C ALA A 67 -12.58 -15.51 24.03
N GLU A 68 -11.56 -16.38 24.04
CA GLU A 68 -10.61 -16.53 25.14
C GLU A 68 -9.18 -16.49 24.60
N PHE A 69 -8.38 -15.56 25.11
CA PHE A 69 -6.98 -15.36 24.68
C PHE A 69 -5.99 -16.35 25.30
N GLY A 70 -6.40 -17.32 26.12
CA GLY A 70 -5.47 -18.25 26.78
C GLY A 70 -4.75 -19.15 25.77
N ASP A 71 -5.33 -20.31 25.48
CA ASP A 71 -4.71 -21.31 24.61
C ASP A 71 -4.69 -20.90 23.13
N SER A 72 -5.53 -19.96 22.72
CA SER A 72 -5.61 -19.45 21.36
C SER A 72 -4.53 -18.42 21.01
N LEU A 73 -3.81 -17.86 22.01
CA LEU A 73 -2.87 -16.75 21.79
C LEU A 73 -1.82 -17.04 20.71
N PRO A 74 -1.15 -18.20 20.68
CA PRO A 74 -0.12 -18.46 19.68
C PRO A 74 -0.68 -18.53 18.26
N ALA A 75 -1.84 -19.17 18.09
CA ALA A 75 -2.52 -19.28 16.80
C ALA A 75 -3.05 -17.92 16.34
N TYR A 76 -3.62 -17.13 17.27
CA TYR A 76 -4.05 -15.77 17.00
C TYR A 76 -2.88 -14.85 16.64
N TRP A 77 -1.75 -14.99 17.33
CA TRP A 77 -0.55 -14.22 17.02
C TRP A 77 0.03 -14.56 15.64
N LEU A 78 0.05 -15.85 15.29
CA LEU A 78 0.41 -16.31 13.95
C LEU A 78 -0.54 -15.73 12.89
N LEU A 79 -1.86 -15.71 13.16
CA LEU A 79 -2.85 -15.09 12.28
C LEU A 79 -2.56 -13.60 12.08
N LEU A 80 -2.24 -12.85 13.13
CA LEU A 80 -1.88 -11.43 13.02
C LEU A 80 -0.60 -11.22 12.22
N ALA A 81 0.43 -12.02 12.47
CA ALA A 81 1.70 -11.95 11.74
C ALA A 81 1.52 -12.30 10.25
N ALA A 82 0.79 -13.37 9.94
CA ALA A 82 0.46 -13.77 8.57
C ALA A 82 -0.41 -12.72 7.86
N GLY A 83 -1.38 -12.14 8.59
CA GLY A 83 -2.18 -11.00 8.11
C GLY A 83 -1.30 -9.82 7.72
N ALA A 84 -0.48 -9.32 8.65
CA ALA A 84 0.42 -8.19 8.40
C ALA A 84 1.37 -8.44 7.21
N GLY A 85 1.91 -9.65 7.09
CA GLY A 85 2.74 -10.02 5.93
C GLY A 85 1.97 -10.06 4.61
N THR A 86 0.75 -10.62 4.62
CA THR A 86 -0.10 -10.68 3.43
C THR A 86 -0.50 -9.28 2.97
N GLU A 87 -0.90 -8.41 3.90
CA GLU A 87 -1.21 -7.01 3.63
C GLU A 87 -0.01 -6.28 3.00
N ALA A 88 1.18 -6.43 3.60
CA ALA A 88 2.39 -5.82 3.09
C ALA A 88 2.77 -6.32 1.68
N ALA A 89 2.58 -7.61 1.40
CA ALA A 89 2.78 -8.18 0.06
C ALA A 89 1.79 -7.60 -0.95
N ILE A 90 0.50 -7.50 -0.61
CA ILE A 90 -0.53 -6.95 -1.51
C ILE A 90 -0.25 -5.48 -1.82
N ILE A 91 0.05 -4.68 -0.80
CA ILE A 91 0.41 -3.25 -0.99
C ILE A 91 1.65 -3.15 -1.87
N ALA A 92 2.68 -3.98 -1.66
CA ALA A 92 3.86 -4.00 -2.51
C ALA A 92 3.55 -4.37 -3.96
N LEU A 93 2.70 -5.39 -4.22
CA LEU A 93 2.27 -5.77 -5.57
C LEU A 93 1.56 -4.61 -6.29
N LEU A 94 0.64 -3.94 -5.60
CA LEU A 94 -0.07 -2.76 -6.11
C LEU A 94 0.86 -1.55 -6.27
N GLY A 95 1.96 -1.51 -5.51
CA GLY A 95 3.00 -0.50 -5.58
C GLY A 95 3.63 -0.36 -6.95
N ALA A 96 3.68 -1.42 -7.77
CA ALA A 96 4.26 -1.34 -9.10
C ALA A 96 3.45 -0.50 -10.09
N PRO A 97 2.16 -0.80 -10.37
CA PRO A 97 1.33 0.09 -11.18
C PRO A 97 1.19 1.48 -10.54
N ALA A 98 1.05 1.58 -9.22
CA ALA A 98 0.98 2.87 -8.52
C ALA A 98 2.24 3.73 -8.75
N ALA A 99 3.43 3.14 -8.67
CA ALA A 99 4.70 3.81 -8.92
C ALA A 99 4.81 4.29 -10.37
N ARG A 100 4.40 3.47 -11.35
CA ARG A 100 4.34 3.89 -12.76
C ARG A 100 3.43 5.09 -12.96
N GLY A 101 2.24 5.06 -12.37
CA GLY A 101 1.32 6.19 -12.45
C GLY A 101 1.84 7.44 -11.76
N ALA A 102 2.51 7.31 -10.61
CA ALA A 102 3.11 8.44 -9.90
C ALA A 102 4.24 9.09 -10.72
N GLY A 103 5.12 8.27 -11.32
CA GLY A 103 6.19 8.75 -12.20
C GLY A 103 5.64 9.45 -13.44
N ALA A 104 4.60 8.89 -14.04
CA ALA A 104 3.86 9.48 -15.15
C ALA A 104 3.22 10.83 -14.77
N ALA A 105 2.54 10.89 -13.61
CA ALA A 105 1.93 12.10 -13.08
C ALA A 105 2.95 13.23 -12.81
N LEU A 106 4.11 12.91 -12.24
CA LEU A 106 5.21 13.86 -12.02
C LEU A 106 5.76 14.46 -13.32
N LEU A 107 5.66 13.70 -14.41
CA LEU A 107 6.04 14.13 -15.76
C LEU A 107 4.87 14.77 -16.53
N GLY A 108 3.71 14.96 -15.88
CA GLY A 108 2.55 15.63 -16.46
C GLY A 108 1.76 14.78 -17.47
N ARG A 109 1.91 13.45 -17.46
CA ARG A 109 1.19 12.54 -18.37
C ARG A 109 0.22 11.63 -17.63
N ARG A 110 -0.78 11.15 -18.36
CA ARG A 110 -1.74 10.14 -17.90
C ARG A 110 -1.49 8.83 -18.65
N PRO A 111 -0.96 7.79 -17.96
CA PRO A 111 -0.65 6.53 -18.62
C PRO A 111 -1.94 5.75 -18.90
N ALA A 112 -1.94 4.99 -20.00
CA ALA A 112 -3.03 4.06 -20.29
C ALA A 112 -3.02 2.86 -19.31
N PRO A 113 -4.17 2.22 -19.04
CA PRO A 113 -4.23 1.03 -18.17
C PRO A 113 -3.24 -0.08 -18.53
N SER A 114 -3.05 -0.33 -19.83
CA SER A 114 -2.10 -1.34 -20.31
C SER A 114 -0.63 -0.96 -20.05
N GLU A 115 -0.30 0.34 -20.04
CA GLU A 115 1.06 0.82 -19.79
C GLU A 115 1.45 0.64 -18.33
N LEU A 116 0.50 0.86 -17.41
CA LEU A 116 0.67 0.60 -15.98
C LEU A 116 1.03 -0.86 -15.72
N LEU A 117 0.30 -1.80 -16.35
CA LEU A 117 0.50 -3.23 -16.15
C LEU A 117 1.76 -3.77 -16.84
N ARG A 118 2.04 -3.39 -18.09
CA ARG A 118 3.27 -3.82 -18.79
C ARG A 118 4.53 -3.28 -18.10
N GLY A 119 4.46 -2.05 -17.59
CA GLY A 119 5.55 -1.40 -16.87
C GLY A 119 5.77 -1.91 -15.44
N ALA A 120 4.89 -2.77 -14.92
CA ALA A 120 4.94 -3.25 -13.55
C ALA A 120 6.03 -4.31 -13.29
N ARG A 121 6.73 -4.78 -14.34
CA ARG A 121 7.84 -5.78 -14.27
C ARG A 121 7.48 -6.96 -13.35
N PRO A 122 6.41 -7.73 -13.65
CA PRO A 122 5.84 -8.70 -12.72
C PRO A 122 6.85 -9.73 -12.23
N GLY A 123 7.77 -10.17 -13.09
CA GLY A 123 8.82 -11.14 -12.72
C GLY A 123 9.78 -10.65 -11.62
N ALA A 124 9.94 -9.34 -11.44
CA ALA A 124 10.77 -8.77 -10.37
C ALA A 124 9.93 -8.25 -9.20
N THR A 125 8.73 -7.74 -9.48
CA THR A 125 7.80 -7.21 -8.46
C THR A 125 7.21 -8.32 -7.60
N LEU A 126 6.81 -9.45 -8.19
CA LEU A 126 6.25 -10.58 -7.44
C LEU A 126 7.22 -11.12 -6.36
N PRO A 127 8.47 -11.50 -6.67
CA PRO A 127 9.40 -11.97 -5.64
C PRO A 127 9.74 -10.88 -4.62
N ALA A 128 9.81 -9.60 -5.03
CA ALA A 128 10.05 -8.50 -4.09
C ALA A 128 8.89 -8.31 -3.10
N ALA A 129 7.65 -8.41 -3.58
CA ALA A 129 6.46 -8.34 -2.73
C ALA A 129 6.36 -9.53 -1.77
N VAL A 130 6.66 -10.74 -2.25
CA VAL A 130 6.74 -11.94 -1.40
C VAL A 130 7.82 -11.78 -0.33
N LEU A 131 9.00 -11.28 -0.69
CA LEU A 131 10.08 -10.99 0.28
C LEU A 131 9.66 -9.97 1.34
N VAL A 132 9.00 -8.89 0.93
CA VAL A 132 8.46 -7.86 1.85
C VAL A 132 7.45 -8.50 2.80
N GLY A 133 6.48 -9.24 2.27
CA GLY A 133 5.45 -9.90 3.08
C GLY A 133 6.02 -10.92 4.06
N MET A 134 6.93 -11.80 3.62
CA MET A 134 7.60 -12.76 4.49
C MET A 134 8.41 -12.08 5.58
N THR A 135 9.09 -10.97 5.26
CA THR A 135 9.90 -10.23 6.23
C THR A 135 9.01 -9.55 7.28
N VAL A 136 7.89 -8.95 6.86
CA VAL A 136 6.91 -8.33 7.77
C VAL A 136 6.23 -9.40 8.64
N ALA A 137 5.87 -10.55 8.07
CA ALA A 137 5.31 -11.67 8.84
C ALA A 137 6.30 -12.20 9.88
N ALA A 138 7.54 -12.48 9.47
CA ALA A 138 8.59 -12.95 10.38
C ALA A 138 8.88 -11.95 11.50
N ALA A 139 8.91 -10.64 11.19
CA ALA A 139 9.04 -9.59 12.18
C ALA A 139 7.79 -9.45 13.07
N GLY A 140 6.60 -9.78 12.56
CA GLY A 140 5.36 -9.84 13.36
C GLY A 140 5.37 -10.95 14.40
N LEU A 141 6.08 -12.05 14.15
CA LEU A 141 6.24 -13.13 15.14
C LEU A 141 7.01 -12.68 16.40
N THR A 142 7.80 -11.60 16.32
CA THR A 142 8.56 -11.06 17.46
C THR A 142 7.81 -9.98 18.25
N GLY A 143 6.49 -9.85 18.04
CA GLY A 143 5.70 -8.83 18.72
C GLY A 143 5.48 -7.60 17.83
N PRO A 144 5.86 -6.39 18.27
CA PRO A 144 5.71 -5.17 17.49
C PRO A 144 6.72 -5.04 16.34
N GLY A 145 7.53 -6.06 16.05
CA GLY A 145 8.57 -6.01 15.02
C GLY A 145 8.03 -5.76 13.60
N TRP A 146 6.75 -6.04 13.35
CA TRP A 146 6.11 -5.73 12.08
C TRP A 146 6.04 -4.23 11.79
N PHE A 147 5.95 -3.36 12.81
CA PHE A 147 5.90 -1.90 12.64
C PHE A 147 7.14 -1.36 11.91
N PRO A 148 8.38 -1.55 12.43
CA PRO A 148 9.57 -1.10 11.73
C PRO A 148 9.78 -1.82 10.38
N ALA A 149 9.47 -3.12 10.29
CA ALA A 149 9.59 -3.85 9.04
C ALA A 149 8.69 -3.25 7.94
N TYR A 150 7.40 -3.02 8.26
CA TYR A 150 6.46 -2.39 7.36
C TYR A 150 6.89 -0.96 7.00
N ALA A 151 7.33 -0.17 7.97
CA ALA A 151 7.71 1.22 7.76
C ALA A 151 8.93 1.38 6.83
N LEU A 152 9.91 0.48 6.92
CA LEU A 152 11.17 0.55 6.17
C LEU A 152 11.11 -0.10 4.79
N LEU A 153 10.32 -1.17 4.63
CA LEU A 153 10.28 -1.95 3.38
C LEU A 153 9.26 -1.43 2.36
N GLY A 154 8.47 -0.42 2.72
CA GLY A 154 7.42 0.11 1.87
C GLY A 154 7.87 0.65 0.51
N LEU A 155 9.10 1.16 0.45
CA LEU A 155 9.64 1.78 -0.77
C LEU A 155 10.32 0.77 -1.71
N VAL A 156 10.35 -0.53 -1.37
CA VAL A 156 11.05 -1.57 -2.17
C VAL A 156 10.56 -1.59 -3.61
N VAL A 157 9.25 -1.62 -3.82
CA VAL A 157 8.67 -1.71 -5.17
C VAL A 157 8.75 -0.39 -5.93
N PRO A 158 8.44 0.79 -5.33
CA PRO A 158 8.74 2.08 -5.95
C PRO A 158 10.20 2.21 -6.39
N VAL A 159 11.16 1.80 -5.57
CA VAL A 159 12.60 1.77 -5.95
C VAL A 159 12.85 0.83 -7.14
N LEU A 160 12.32 -0.38 -7.11
CA LEU A 160 12.51 -1.36 -8.19
C LEU A 160 11.95 -0.88 -9.54
N VAL A 161 10.82 -0.18 -9.51
CA VAL A 161 10.07 0.23 -10.70
C VAL A 161 10.52 1.60 -11.22
N LEU A 162 10.72 2.58 -10.34
CA LEU A 162 11.08 3.96 -10.72
C LEU A 162 12.58 4.15 -10.83
N ASP A 163 13.34 3.67 -9.85
CA ASP A 163 14.79 3.87 -9.85
C ASP A 163 15.50 2.88 -10.79
N GLY A 164 14.81 1.79 -11.17
CA GLY A 164 15.30 0.80 -12.12
C GLY A 164 16.49 -0.03 -11.63
N VAL A 165 16.71 -0.07 -10.31
CA VAL A 165 17.84 -0.80 -9.72
C VAL A 165 17.64 -2.32 -9.77
N PRO A 166 18.71 -3.12 -9.74
CA PRO A 166 18.62 -4.58 -9.62
C PRO A 166 17.81 -5.01 -8.39
N ALA A 167 17.01 -6.07 -8.51
CA ALA A 167 16.09 -6.52 -7.47
C ALA A 167 16.77 -6.79 -6.11
N HIS A 168 18.00 -7.34 -6.11
CA HIS A 168 18.74 -7.61 -4.88
C HIS A 168 19.23 -6.34 -4.15
N LEU A 169 19.33 -5.20 -4.85
CA LEU A 169 19.73 -3.91 -4.26
C LEU A 169 18.53 -3.05 -3.84
N ALA A 170 17.33 -3.36 -4.34
CA ALA A 170 16.13 -2.58 -4.07
C ALA A 170 15.80 -2.49 -2.56
N PRO A 171 15.88 -3.57 -1.76
CA PRO A 171 15.60 -3.49 -0.32
C PRO A 171 16.55 -2.56 0.43
N TRP A 172 17.85 -2.67 0.17
CA TRP A 172 18.84 -1.83 0.83
C TRP A 172 18.63 -0.35 0.51
N ARG A 173 18.37 -0.03 -0.77
CA ARG A 173 18.10 1.34 -1.20
C ARG A 173 16.79 1.88 -0.61
N ALA A 174 15.75 1.06 -0.53
CA ALA A 174 14.47 1.42 0.08
C ALA A 174 14.64 1.76 1.57
N VAL A 175 15.33 0.91 2.34
CA VAL A 175 15.61 1.15 3.77
C VAL A 175 16.42 2.43 3.95
N ARG A 176 17.45 2.65 3.11
CA ARG A 176 18.27 3.87 3.18
C ARG A 176 17.45 5.11 2.89
N LEU A 177 16.57 5.10 1.89
CA LEU A 177 15.68 6.23 1.58
C LEU A 177 14.66 6.45 2.70
N ALA A 178 14.06 5.38 3.21
CA ALA A 178 13.08 5.45 4.30
C ALA A 178 13.68 6.05 5.58
N GLY A 179 14.96 5.82 5.86
CA GLY A 179 15.69 6.37 7.01
C GLY A 179 16.16 7.82 6.84
N ARG A 180 16.11 8.41 5.64
CA ARG A 180 16.53 9.81 5.44
C ARG A 180 15.56 10.79 6.09
N VAL A 181 16.05 12.00 6.32
CA VAL A 181 15.25 13.13 6.87
C VAL A 181 14.53 12.71 8.15
N GLY A 182 15.26 12.10 9.09
CA GLY A 182 14.71 11.64 10.37
C GLY A 182 13.63 10.57 10.24
N ALA A 183 13.74 9.67 9.26
CA ALA A 183 12.77 8.63 8.98
C ALA A 183 11.35 9.12 8.64
N ARG A 184 11.23 10.33 8.07
CA ARG A 184 9.93 10.95 7.72
C ARG A 184 9.06 10.05 6.86
N ALA A 185 9.61 9.42 5.82
CA ALA A 185 8.84 8.54 4.94
C ALA A 185 8.27 7.34 5.70
N ALA A 186 9.08 6.72 6.57
CA ALA A 186 8.66 5.63 7.43
C ALA A 186 7.53 6.07 8.40
N ALA A 187 7.67 7.24 9.02
CA ALA A 187 6.66 7.79 9.92
C ALA A 187 5.32 8.10 9.22
N ILE A 188 5.35 8.70 8.03
CA ILE A 188 4.12 8.99 7.25
C ILE A 188 3.46 7.70 6.78
N ARG A 189 4.22 6.68 6.40
CA ARG A 189 3.68 5.37 6.04
C ARG A 189 2.97 4.71 7.22
N LEU A 190 3.55 4.78 8.42
CA LEU A 190 2.90 4.30 9.65
C LEU A 190 1.64 5.10 9.96
N LEU A 191 1.66 6.42 9.80
CA LEU A 191 0.48 7.27 9.98
C LEU A 191 -0.64 6.88 9.00
N GLY A 192 -0.30 6.68 7.72
CA GLY A 192 -1.25 6.24 6.70
C GLY A 192 -1.85 4.87 7.03
N TYR A 193 -1.02 3.93 7.48
CA TYR A 193 -1.48 2.62 7.92
C TYR A 193 -2.37 2.69 9.15
N LEU A 194 -2.03 3.50 10.15
CA LEU A 194 -2.82 3.67 11.36
C LEU A 194 -4.19 4.30 11.06
N GLY A 195 -4.20 5.38 10.27
CA GLY A 195 -5.44 6.02 9.84
C GLY A 195 -6.33 5.05 9.07
N TRP A 196 -5.72 4.23 8.21
CA TRP A 196 -6.44 3.17 7.52
C TRP A 196 -6.99 2.10 8.47
N TRP A 197 -6.17 1.60 9.39
CA TRP A 197 -6.57 0.57 10.34
C TRP A 197 -7.80 0.98 11.15
N LEU A 198 -7.85 2.25 11.58
CA LEU A 198 -9.03 2.83 12.25
C LEU A 198 -10.27 2.86 11.35
N ILE A 199 -10.13 3.27 10.08
CA ILE A 199 -11.22 3.27 9.10
C ILE A 199 -11.70 1.84 8.84
N ARG A 200 -10.79 0.88 8.70
CA ARG A 200 -11.11 -0.54 8.49
C ARG A 200 -11.94 -1.10 9.62
N LEU A 201 -11.53 -0.87 10.86
CA LEU A 201 -12.29 -1.30 12.03
C LEU A 201 -13.65 -0.61 12.11
N GLY A 202 -13.70 0.70 11.87
CA GLY A 202 -14.93 1.49 11.89
C GLY A 202 -15.95 1.01 10.85
N ILE A 203 -15.54 0.81 9.59
CA ILE A 203 -16.44 0.36 8.53
C ILE A 203 -16.76 -1.13 8.68
N GLY A 204 -15.75 -1.97 8.93
CA GLY A 204 -15.93 -3.42 9.03
C GLY A 204 -16.90 -3.82 10.14
N LEU A 205 -16.68 -3.29 11.35
CA LEU A 205 -17.56 -3.54 12.50
C LEU A 205 -18.84 -2.71 12.42
N GLY A 206 -18.73 -1.43 12.02
CA GLY A 206 -19.87 -0.51 11.97
C GLY A 206 -20.93 -0.93 10.96
N LEU A 207 -20.55 -1.51 9.81
CA LEU A 207 -21.52 -2.01 8.83
C LEU A 207 -22.32 -3.18 9.41
N TYR A 208 -21.66 -4.15 10.03
CA TYR A 208 -22.32 -5.29 10.66
C TYR A 208 -23.28 -4.81 11.76
N GLN A 209 -22.80 -3.96 12.67
CA GLN A 209 -23.62 -3.45 13.77
C GLN A 209 -24.79 -2.59 13.28
N GLY A 210 -24.56 -1.75 12.28
CA GLY A 210 -25.60 -0.93 11.67
C GLY A 210 -26.71 -1.78 11.03
N LEU A 211 -26.35 -2.82 10.27
CA LEU A 211 -27.33 -3.74 9.70
C LEU A 211 -28.11 -4.49 10.79
N ASN A 212 -27.43 -4.92 11.85
CA ASN A 212 -28.06 -5.59 12.98
C ASN A 212 -29.06 -4.67 13.70
N MET A 213 -28.71 -3.40 13.90
CA MET A 213 -29.59 -2.39 14.50
C MET A 213 -30.83 -2.08 13.66
N LEU A 214 -30.73 -2.15 12.33
CA LEU A 214 -31.87 -1.91 11.44
C LEU A 214 -32.89 -3.05 11.43
N GLY A 215 -32.51 -4.25 11.90
CA GLY A 215 -33.43 -5.38 12.04
C GLY A 215 -34.06 -5.87 10.73
N LEU A 216 -33.41 -5.60 9.58
CA LEU A 216 -33.97 -5.90 8.25
C LEU A 216 -33.99 -7.41 7.94
N PHE A 217 -33.04 -8.17 8.49
CA PHE A 217 -32.91 -9.61 8.36
C PHE A 217 -32.04 -10.16 9.51
N ASP A 218 -31.96 -11.48 9.65
CA ASP A 218 -31.07 -12.13 10.63
C ASP A 218 -29.61 -11.97 10.20
N VAL A 219 -28.97 -10.88 10.63
CA VAL A 219 -27.57 -10.58 10.30
C VAL A 219 -26.62 -11.61 10.91
N SER A 220 -27.01 -12.27 12.01
CA SER A 220 -26.18 -13.28 12.67
C SER A 220 -26.00 -14.52 11.78
N ALA A 221 -27.07 -14.97 11.12
CA ALA A 221 -27.01 -16.05 10.14
C ALA A 221 -26.14 -15.72 8.91
N TRP A 222 -25.93 -14.43 8.63
CA TRP A 222 -25.15 -13.93 7.50
C TRP A 222 -23.82 -13.29 7.93
N ALA A 223 -23.37 -13.50 9.18
CA ALA A 223 -22.21 -12.81 9.73
C ALA A 223 -20.94 -13.01 8.90
N LEU A 224 -20.66 -14.25 8.48
CA LEU A 224 -19.49 -14.57 7.66
C LEU A 224 -19.47 -13.83 6.31
N PRO A 225 -20.47 -14.00 5.41
CA PRO A 225 -20.45 -13.34 4.10
C PRO A 225 -20.53 -11.82 4.21
N VAL A 226 -21.30 -11.26 5.15
CA VAL A 226 -21.37 -9.80 5.38
C VAL A 226 -20.02 -9.26 5.82
N THR A 227 -19.37 -9.91 6.76
CA THR A 227 -18.06 -9.48 7.26
C THR A 227 -16.98 -9.60 6.18
N ILE A 228 -16.93 -10.72 5.46
CA ILE A 228 -16.00 -10.89 4.34
C ILE A 228 -16.22 -9.80 3.28
N ALA A 229 -17.47 -9.53 2.90
CA ALA A 229 -17.79 -8.49 1.93
C ALA A 229 -17.36 -7.10 2.41
N ALA A 230 -17.66 -6.76 3.68
CA ALA A 230 -17.29 -5.50 4.29
C ALA A 230 -15.78 -5.28 4.28
N PHE A 231 -15.02 -6.21 4.88
CA PHE A 231 -13.56 -6.12 4.97
C PHE A 231 -12.90 -6.15 3.60
N THR A 232 -13.40 -6.96 2.66
CA THR A 232 -12.87 -7.00 1.29
C THR A 232 -13.08 -5.68 0.57
N ALA A 233 -14.29 -5.10 0.61
CA ALA A 233 -14.60 -3.84 -0.06
C ALA A 233 -13.74 -2.69 0.47
N VAL A 234 -13.59 -2.66 1.79
CA VAL A 234 -12.74 -1.72 2.53
C VAL A 234 -11.27 -1.90 2.09
N ASN A 235 -10.73 -3.12 2.14
CA ASN A 235 -9.36 -3.42 1.72
C ASN A 235 -9.08 -3.12 0.24
N ALA A 236 -10.07 -3.32 -0.65
CA ALA A 236 -9.96 -3.03 -2.07
C ALA A 236 -9.73 -1.54 -2.37
N LEU A 237 -10.09 -0.64 -1.45
CA LEU A 237 -9.81 0.80 -1.56
C LEU A 237 -8.50 1.18 -0.90
N ALA A 238 -8.17 0.57 0.23
CA ALA A 238 -7.03 0.99 1.02
C ALA A 238 -5.69 0.46 0.59
N TYR A 239 -5.60 -0.81 0.21
CA TYR A 239 -4.35 -1.36 -0.31
C TYR A 239 -3.80 -0.54 -1.47
N PRO A 240 -4.61 -0.13 -2.47
CA PRO A 240 -4.09 0.72 -3.52
C PRO A 240 -3.87 2.17 -3.07
N ALA A 241 -4.61 2.69 -2.09
CA ALA A 241 -4.33 4.02 -1.51
C ALA A 241 -2.96 4.05 -0.81
N LEU A 242 -2.64 3.03 -0.02
CA LEU A 242 -1.34 2.89 0.64
C LEU A 242 -0.22 2.66 -0.37
N ALA A 243 -0.45 1.87 -1.42
CA ALA A 243 0.50 1.70 -2.51
C ALA A 243 0.76 3.02 -3.28
N CYS A 244 -0.27 3.83 -3.50
CA CYS A 244 -0.13 5.17 -4.04
C CYS A 244 0.67 6.08 -3.10
N LEU A 245 0.40 6.02 -1.80
CA LEU A 245 1.15 6.77 -0.80
C LEU A 245 2.65 6.43 -0.86
N ASP A 246 3.01 5.16 -1.00
CA ASP A 246 4.41 4.73 -1.12
C ASP A 246 5.10 5.27 -2.37
N ALA A 247 4.40 5.25 -3.50
CA ALA A 247 4.89 5.79 -4.75
C ALA A 247 5.14 7.30 -4.65
N VAL A 248 4.20 8.04 -4.06
CA VAL A 248 4.31 9.49 -3.85
C VAL A 248 5.43 9.80 -2.84
N LEU A 249 5.49 9.07 -1.72
CA LEU A 249 6.53 9.22 -0.70
C LEU A 249 7.93 8.96 -1.26
N HIS A 250 8.08 7.95 -2.12
CA HIS A 250 9.34 7.67 -2.80
C HIS A 250 9.80 8.86 -3.63
N LEU A 251 8.93 9.40 -4.49
CA LEU A 251 9.24 10.56 -5.33
C LEU A 251 9.54 11.81 -4.51
N GLU A 252 8.73 12.08 -3.47
CA GLU A 252 8.96 13.23 -2.57
C GLU A 252 10.29 13.11 -1.83
N THR A 253 10.62 11.91 -1.34
CA THR A 253 11.89 11.66 -0.65
C THR A 253 13.07 11.91 -1.59
N ARG A 254 12.94 11.55 -2.87
CA ARG A 254 13.98 11.81 -3.88
C ARG A 254 14.04 13.28 -4.30
N ILE A 255 12.92 13.99 -4.37
CA ILE A 255 12.91 15.45 -4.55
C ILE A 255 13.67 16.11 -3.39
N ARG A 256 13.35 15.73 -2.16
CA ARG A 256 13.94 16.33 -0.95
C ARG A 256 15.41 16.00 -0.74
N THR A 257 15.85 14.79 -1.08
CA THR A 257 17.18 14.29 -0.71
C THR A 257 18.13 14.02 -1.87
N GLU A 258 17.63 13.90 -3.10
CA GLU A 258 18.43 13.60 -4.28
C GLU A 258 18.30 14.67 -5.38
N GLY A 259 17.54 15.75 -5.15
CA GLY A 259 17.35 16.84 -6.12
C GLY A 259 16.67 16.38 -7.41
N LEU A 260 15.72 15.45 -7.32
CA LEU A 260 15.01 14.91 -8.50
C LEU A 260 14.31 16.03 -9.30
N ASP A 261 13.76 17.03 -8.62
CA ASP A 261 13.16 18.22 -9.22
C ASP A 261 14.15 19.02 -10.08
N ILE A 262 15.37 19.25 -9.60
CA ILE A 262 16.45 19.92 -10.33
C ILE A 262 16.86 19.11 -11.56
N ARG A 263 16.90 17.78 -11.44
CA ARG A 263 17.22 16.90 -12.56
C ARG A 263 16.14 16.97 -13.64
N LEU A 264 14.87 16.92 -13.24
CA LEU A 264 13.74 16.99 -14.16
C LEU A 264 13.63 18.35 -14.85
N SER A 265 14.03 19.44 -14.19
CA SER A 265 14.05 20.78 -14.81
C SER A 265 15.21 20.98 -15.78
N ARG A 266 16.32 20.27 -15.62
CA ARG A 266 17.51 20.35 -16.49
C ARG A 266 17.55 19.29 -17.58
N ALA A 267 16.60 18.36 -17.61
CA ALA A 267 16.58 17.29 -18.58
C ALA A 267 16.32 17.81 -20.01
N PRO A 268 17.14 17.41 -21.00
CA PRO A 268 16.85 17.71 -22.40
C PRO A 268 15.49 17.19 -22.84
N ALA A 269 14.87 17.89 -23.80
CA ALA A 269 13.65 17.41 -24.44
C ALA A 269 13.91 16.06 -25.14
N GLY A 270 12.98 15.11 -24.98
CA GLY A 270 13.05 13.79 -25.63
C GLY A 270 13.77 12.69 -24.85
N VAL A 271 14.32 12.97 -23.65
CA VAL A 271 14.88 11.91 -22.80
C VAL A 271 13.78 10.94 -22.34
N PRO A 272 13.94 9.62 -22.53
CA PRO A 272 12.94 8.64 -22.12
C PRO A 272 12.66 8.67 -20.62
N GLU A 273 11.39 8.51 -20.23
CA GLU A 273 10.96 8.56 -18.82
C GLU A 273 11.72 7.61 -17.89
N PRO A 274 11.99 6.34 -18.27
CA PRO A 274 12.73 5.44 -17.39
C PRO A 274 14.14 5.96 -17.07
N VAL A 275 14.75 6.73 -17.97
CA VAL A 275 16.07 7.32 -17.79
C VAL A 275 15.99 8.52 -16.85
N LEU A 276 14.93 9.34 -16.96
CA LEU A 276 14.72 10.50 -16.10
C LEU A 276 14.53 10.11 -14.63
N LEU A 277 13.80 9.02 -14.41
CA LEU A 277 13.45 8.56 -13.06
C LEU A 277 14.46 7.58 -12.49
N ALA A 278 15.43 7.08 -13.24
CA ALA A 278 16.44 6.17 -12.72
C ALA A 278 17.26 6.77 -11.56
N ALA A 279 17.73 5.92 -10.64
CA ALA A 279 18.74 6.32 -9.67
C ALA A 279 20.10 6.54 -10.35
N HIS A 280 20.92 7.45 -9.80
CA HIS A 280 22.34 7.47 -10.20
C HIS A 280 23.01 6.20 -9.70
N ARG A 281 23.79 5.58 -10.60
CA ARG A 281 24.68 4.46 -10.27
C ARG A 281 25.81 4.96 -9.38
#